data_AF-A0A924W0V7-F1
#
_entry.id   AF-A0A924W0V7-F1
#
_cell.length_a   1.000
_cell.length_b   1.000
_cell.length_c   1.000
_cell.angle_alpha   90.00
_cell.angle_beta   90.00
_cell.angle_gamma   90.00
#
_symmetry.space_group_name_H-M   'P 1'
#
loop_
_entity.id
_entity.type
_entity.pdbx_description
1 polymer ?
#
loop_
_entity_poly.entity_id
_entity_poly.type
_entity_poly.pdbx_seq_one_letter_code
_entity_poly.pdbx_strand_id
1 'polypeptide(L)' 'GDRDPLGRTNGGADSGDGTNVPSQSDPARAREIFDEIRRRAQDPNRPEAEREYLRRLLDRFGDS' A
#
# COMPACT_ATOMS: atom_id res chain seq x y z
N GLY A 1 4.51 26.36 36.31
CA GLY A 1 4.49 25.03 35.70
C GLY A 1 3.17 24.83 34.98
N ASP A 2 3.08 24.09 33.89
CA ASP A 2 4.09 23.39 33.09
C ASP A 2 3.49 23.31 31.69
N ARG A 3 4.16 23.95 30.72
CA ARG A 3 3.81 23.92 29.31
C ARG A 3 4.81 22.95 28.70
N ASP A 4 4.35 21.76 28.33
CA ASP A 4 5.22 20.69 27.85
C ASP A 4 6.02 21.15 26.61
N PRO A 5 7.35 20.91 26.54
CA PRO A 5 8.24 21.40 25.48
C PRO A 5 7.88 20.95 24.06
N LEU A 6 6.94 20.01 23.88
CA LEU A 6 6.56 19.50 22.56
C LEU A 6 5.28 20.09 21.98
N GLY A 7 4.57 20.99 22.67
CA GLY A 7 3.49 21.81 22.08
C GLY A 7 2.39 21.04 21.33
N ARG A 8 2.21 19.74 21.63
CA ARG A 8 1.27 18.89 20.91
C ARG A 8 -0.13 19.07 21.49
N THR A 9 -1.02 19.63 20.68
CA THR A 9 -2.46 19.64 20.97
C THR A 9 -3.01 18.24 20.74
N ASN A 10 -3.53 17.64 21.81
CA ASN A 10 -4.28 16.39 21.74
C ASN A 10 -5.59 16.67 20.97
N GLY A 11 -5.65 16.33 19.69
CA GLY A 11 -6.89 16.41 18.92
C GLY A 11 -6.73 17.13 17.58
N GLY A 12 -6.84 16.36 16.51
CA GLY A 12 -6.84 16.84 15.14
C GLY A 12 -6.18 15.80 14.28
N ALA A 13 -6.99 15.08 13.50
CA ALA A 13 -6.55 14.07 12.56
C ALA A 13 -5.26 14.51 11.85
N ASP A 14 -4.19 13.74 12.05
CA ASP A 14 -3.07 13.69 11.11
C ASP A 14 -3.66 13.13 9.82
N SER A 15 -4.29 14.04 9.07
CA SER A 15 -4.85 13.79 7.76
C SER A 15 -3.64 13.51 6.91
N GLY A 16 -3.44 12.23 6.58
CA GLY A 16 -2.25 11.68 5.94
C GLY A 16 -1.71 12.61 4.86
N ASP A 17 -0.71 13.39 5.25
CA ASP A 17 -0.01 14.31 4.36
C ASP A 17 0.80 13.46 3.37
N GLY A 18 0.30 13.39 2.13
CA GLY A 18 1.05 12.88 0.98
C GLY A 18 0.50 11.64 0.28
N THR A 19 -0.46 10.92 0.85
CA THR A 19 -1.16 9.86 0.09
C THR A 19 -2.48 10.40 -0.43
N ASN A 20 -2.44 10.95 -1.64
CA ASN A 20 -3.62 11.16 -2.47
C ASN A 20 -4.18 9.76 -2.81
N VAL A 21 -4.88 9.15 -1.86
CA VAL A 21 -5.74 8.01 -2.11
C VAL A 21 -6.90 8.59 -2.90
N PRO A 22 -7.01 8.29 -4.21
CA PRO A 22 -8.06 8.87 -5.03
C PRO A 22 -9.41 8.55 -4.39
N SER A 23 -10.25 9.57 -4.21
CA SER A 23 -11.58 9.46 -3.59
C SER A 23 -12.51 8.49 -4.32
N GLN A 24 -12.13 8.09 -5.53
CA GLN A 24 -12.64 6.92 -6.24
C GLN A 24 -11.43 6.03 -6.49
N SER A 25 -11.27 4.97 -5.70
CA SER A 25 -10.35 3.89 -6.04
C SER A 25 -10.73 3.43 -7.44
N ASP A 26 -9.92 3.73 -8.46
CA ASP A 26 -10.24 3.35 -9.83
C ASP A 26 -10.13 1.83 -9.92
N PRO A 27 -11.26 1.09 -9.98
CA PRO A 27 -11.23 -0.37 -9.96
C PRO A 27 -10.50 -0.91 -11.20
N ALA A 28 -10.48 -0.15 -12.31
CA ALA A 28 -9.72 -0.52 -13.50
C ALA A 28 -8.22 -0.46 -13.23
N ARG A 29 -7.73 0.64 -12.63
CA ARG A 29 -6.32 0.78 -12.26
C ARG A 29 -5.87 -0.25 -11.24
N ALA A 30 -6.70 -0.52 -10.22
CA ALA A 30 -6.41 -1.56 -9.24
C ALA A 30 -6.26 -2.93 -9.94
N ARG A 31 -7.16 -3.24 -10.88
CA ARG A 31 -7.11 -4.48 -11.64
C ARG A 31 -5.84 -4.62 -12.47
N GLU A 32 -5.45 -3.57 -13.20
CA GLU A 32 -4.22 -3.55 -13.99
C GLU A 32 -2.97 -3.84 -13.14
N ILE A 33 -2.91 -3.23 -11.95
CA ILE A 33 -1.80 -3.45 -11.01
C ILE A 33 -1.76 -4.90 -10.54
N PHE A 34 -2.92 -5.49 -10.17
CA PHE A 34 -2.99 -6.89 -9.75
C PHE A 34 -2.58 -7.86 -10.87
N ASP A 35 -3.03 -7.61 -12.10
CA ASP A 35 -2.69 -8.44 -13.26
C ASP A 35 -1.18 -8.38 -13.57
N GLU A 36 -0.57 -7.19 -13.45
CA GLU A 36 0.88 -7.00 -13.57
C GLU A 36 1.63 -7.80 -12.48
N ILE A 37 1.22 -7.68 -11.22
CA ILE A 37 1.83 -8.42 -10.09
C ILE A 37 1.73 -9.93 -10.34
N ARG A 38 0.56 -10.42 -10.77
CA ARG A 38 0.33 -11.84 -11.08
C ARG A 38 1.20 -12.33 -12.23
N ARG A 39 1.39 -11.54 -13.28
CA ARG A 39 2.31 -11.87 -14.38
C ARG A 39 3.74 -12.00 -13.87
N ARG A 40 4.19 -11.03 -13.07
CA ARG A 40 5.55 -10.97 -12.51
C ARG A 40 5.85 -12.10 -11.52
N ALA A 41 4.89 -12.47 -10.68
CA ALA A 41 5.04 -13.59 -9.74
C ALA A 41 5.27 -14.95 -10.46
N GLN A 42 4.78 -15.08 -11.70
CA GLN A 42 4.92 -16.28 -12.52
C GLN A 42 6.16 -16.28 -13.42
N ASP A 43 6.85 -15.15 -13.57
CA ASP A 43 8.04 -15.04 -14.42
C ASP A 43 9.23 -15.82 -13.85
N PRO A 44 9.72 -16.87 -14.53
CA PRO A 44 10.83 -17.69 -14.05
C PRO A 44 12.19 -16.98 -14.09
N ASN A 45 12.32 -15.90 -14.86
CA ASN A 45 13.58 -15.17 -14.97
C ASN A 45 13.80 -14.19 -13.81
N ARG A 46 12.80 -14.01 -12.94
CA ARG A 46 12.88 -13.12 -11.78
C ARG A 46 13.47 -13.83 -10.56
N PRO A 47 14.21 -13.09 -9.71
CA PRO A 47 14.73 -13.64 -8.46
C PRO A 47 13.62 -14.26 -7.59
N GLU A 48 13.92 -15.38 -6.94
CA GLU A 48 12.96 -16.12 -6.11
C GLU A 48 12.35 -15.25 -5.00
N ALA A 49 13.19 -14.47 -4.31
CA ALA A 49 12.75 -13.57 -3.24
C ALA A 49 11.75 -12.51 -3.73
N GLU A 50 11.92 -11.99 -4.95
CA GLU A 50 10.97 -11.04 -5.54
C GLU A 50 9.65 -11.74 -5.84
N ARG A 51 9.70 -12.93 -6.45
CA ARG A 51 8.49 -13.72 -6.75
C ARG A 51 7.72 -14.08 -5.48
N GLU A 52 8.42 -14.43 -4.41
CA GLU A 52 7.81 -14.68 -3.10
C GLU A 52 7.14 -13.43 -2.53
N TYR A 53 7.81 -12.27 -2.60
CA TYR A 53 7.22 -11.00 -2.17
C TYR A 53 5.94 -10.67 -2.96
N LEU A 54 5.96 -10.84 -4.28
CA LEU A 54 4.79 -10.62 -5.12
C LEU A 54 3.65 -11.60 -4.81
N ARG A 55 3.95 -12.87 -4.50
CA ARG A 55 2.93 -13.84 -4.04
C ARG A 55 2.29 -13.42 -2.73
N ARG A 56 3.09 -13.04 -1.72
CA ARG A 56 2.55 -12.53 -0.44
C ARG A 56 1.67 -11.30 -0.61
N LEU A 57 2.00 -10.44 -1.58
CA LEU A 57 1.19 -9.28 -1.90
C LEU A 57 -0.17 -9.69 -2.50
N LEU A 58 -0.19 -10.68 -3.39
CA LEU A 58 -1.42 -11.26 -3.94
C LEU A 58 -2.24 -11.95 -2.84
N ASP A 59 -1.62 -12.73 -1.96
CA ASP A 59 -2.32 -13.42 -0.87
C ASP A 59 -2.95 -12.43 0.11
N ARG A 60 -2.27 -11.31 0.39
CA ARG A 60 -2.76 -10.29 1.33
C ARG A 60 -3.97 -9.51 0.81
N PHE A 61 -4.03 -9.26 -0.49
CA PHE A 61 -4.97 -8.29 -1.07
C PHE A 61 -5.85 -8.86 -2.20
N GLY A 62 -5.63 -10.10 -2.64
CA GLY A 62 -6.33 -10.75 -3.75
C GLY A 62 -7.53 -11.61 -3.35
N ASP A 63 -7.69 -11.92 -2.05
CA ASP A 63 -8.81 -12.70 -1.48
C ASP A 63 -9.96 -11.82 -0.92
N SER A 64 -10.04 -10.54 -1.30
CA SER A 64 -11.10 -9.60 -0.87
C SER A 64 -12.30 -9.55 -1.82
#